data_AF-A0A7C5MTH4-F1
#
_entry.id   AF-A0A7C5MTH4-F1
#
_cell.length_a   1.000
_cell.length_b   1.000
_cell.length_c   1.000
_cell.angle_alpha   90.00
_cell.angle_beta   90.00
_cell.angle_gamma   90.00
#
_symmetry.space_group_name_H-M   'P 1'
#
loop_
_entity.id
_entity.type
_entity.pdbx_description
1 polymer ?
#
loop_
_entity_poly.entity_id
_entity_poly.type
_entity_poly.pdbx_seq_one_letter_code
_entity_poly.pdbx_strand_id
1 'polypeptide(L)'
;MTEHLPHRLLKITLWSLAAYFLLISLAHISGTKLPLLFVYFDVPSTVYQDRIISFFALGWAFFVATGAKDPLSNLALVRALIASALGAVAVLAYINFTTDFAAYSPDIAVWKFWAQTAMLAILTLWIMVLYRLVRNQGQR
;
A
#
# COMPACT_ATOMS: atom_id res chain seq x y z
N MET A 1 -4.63 2.35 -31.44
CA MET A 1 -5.19 1.29 -30.57
C MET A 1 -5.76 1.92 -29.32
N THR A 2 -7.05 1.76 -29.06
CA THR A 2 -7.68 2.22 -27.81
C THR A 2 -7.29 1.26 -26.69
N GLU A 3 -6.47 1.71 -25.72
CA GLU A 3 -6.25 0.94 -24.49
C GLU A 3 -7.60 0.58 -23.85
N HIS A 4 -7.80 -0.71 -23.56
CA HIS A 4 -9.00 -1.20 -22.90
C HIS A 4 -9.14 -0.63 -21.48
N LEU A 5 -10.38 -0.30 -21.08
CA LEU A 5 -10.68 0.35 -19.79
C LEU A 5 -10.03 -0.34 -18.57
N PRO A 6 -10.05 -1.68 -18.42
CA PRO A 6 -9.41 -2.33 -17.26
C PRO A 6 -7.91 -2.08 -17.18
N HIS A 7 -7.21 -2.03 -18.32
CA HIS A 7 -5.79 -1.73 -18.36
C HIS A 7 -5.53 -0.29 -17.89
N ARG A 8 -6.29 0.68 -18.40
CA ARG A 8 -6.18 2.08 -17.95
C ARG A 8 -6.41 2.21 -16.44
N LEU A 9 -7.45 1.55 -15.92
CA LEU A 9 -7.77 1.57 -14.49
C LEU A 9 -6.65 0.94 -13.66
N LEU A 10 -6.07 -0.18 -14.09
CA LEU A 10 -4.94 -0.81 -13.40
C LEU A 10 -3.73 0.13 -13.37
N LYS A 11 -3.40 0.72 -14.52
CA LYS A 11 -2.28 1.65 -14.65
C LYS A 11 -2.44 2.89 -13.77
N ILE A 12 -3.62 3.52 -13.80
CA ILE A 12 -3.93 4.68 -12.94
C ILE A 12 -3.85 4.27 -11.46
N THR A 13 -4.45 3.15 -11.09
CA THR A 13 -4.44 2.65 -9.70
C THR A 13 -3.00 2.45 -9.21
N LEU A 14 -2.13 1.84 -10.01
CA LEU A 14 -0.72 1.62 -9.64
C LEU A 14 0.06 2.94 -9.56
N TRP A 15 -0.15 3.88 -10.49
CA TRP A 15 0.49 5.21 -10.40
C TRP A 15 0.03 5.99 -9.16
N SER A 16 -1.26 5.96 -8.84
CA SER A 16 -1.79 6.56 -7.61
C SER A 16 -1.19 5.91 -6.36
N LEU A 17 -1.02 4.58 -6.36
CA LEU A 17 -0.39 3.86 -5.26
C LEU A 17 1.09 4.19 -5.12
N ALA A 18 1.82 4.34 -6.22
CA ALA A 18 3.21 4.78 -6.20
C ALA A 18 3.35 6.19 -5.60
N ALA A 19 2.47 7.12 -6.01
CA ALA A 19 2.43 8.46 -5.43
C ALA A 19 2.08 8.43 -3.93
N TYR A 20 1.13 7.59 -3.52
CA TYR A 20 0.78 7.40 -2.12
C TYR A 20 1.97 6.92 -1.27
N PHE A 21 2.73 5.92 -1.73
CA PHE A 21 3.92 5.45 -1.02
C PHE A 21 5.04 6.50 -0.97
N LEU A 22 5.18 7.32 -2.02
CA LEU A 22 6.09 8.46 -2.00
C LEU A 22 5.68 9.47 -0.93
N LEU A 23 4.38 9.76 -0.80
CA LEU A 23 3.86 10.66 0.23
C LEU A 23 4.06 10.08 1.64
N ILE A 24 3.86 8.77 1.85
CA ILE A 24 4.20 8.09 3.11
C ILE A 24 5.68 8.28 3.42
N SER A 25 6.56 8.06 2.45
CA SER A 25 8.00 8.23 2.61
C SER A 25 8.34 9.65 3.07
N LEU A 26 7.72 10.66 2.46
CA LEU A 26 7.91 12.06 2.83
C LEU A 26 7.36 12.36 4.23
N ALA A 27 6.18 11.85 4.58
CA ALA A 27 5.58 12.04 5.90
C ALA A 27 6.46 11.45 7.02
N HIS A 28 7.03 10.27 6.83
CA HIS A 28 7.91 9.65 7.83
C HIS A 28 9.27 10.36 7.93
N ILE A 29 9.90 10.78 6.82
CA ILE A 29 11.20 11.48 6.92
C ILE A 29 11.07 12.87 7.55
N SER A 30 9.92 13.53 7.37
CA SER A 30 9.61 14.81 8.00
C SER A 30 9.04 14.70 9.41
N GLY A 31 8.71 13.47 9.87
CA GLY A 31 8.04 13.24 11.16
C GLY A 31 6.60 13.77 11.21
N THR A 32 5.97 14.01 10.06
CA THR A 32 4.61 14.57 9.98
C THR A 32 3.57 13.47 10.16
N LYS A 33 2.97 13.40 11.35
CA LYS A 33 1.96 12.39 11.73
C LYS A 33 0.58 12.69 11.16
N LEU A 34 0.44 12.60 9.84
CA LEU A 34 -0.85 12.72 9.16
C LEU A 34 -1.57 11.36 9.14
N PRO A 35 -2.86 11.30 9.52
CA PRO A 35 -3.68 10.11 9.31
C PRO A 35 -3.59 9.66 7.84
N LEU A 36 -3.61 8.35 7.60
CA LEU A 36 -3.43 7.67 6.31
C LEU A 36 -1.99 7.69 5.75
N LEU A 37 -1.25 8.79 5.86
CA LEU A 37 0.13 8.87 5.36
C LEU A 37 1.18 8.39 6.36
N PHE A 38 0.77 8.20 7.61
CA PHE A 38 1.62 7.71 8.68
C PHE A 38 0.94 6.47 9.30
N VAL A 39 1.57 5.30 9.15
CA VAL A 39 1.02 4.06 9.72
C VAL A 39 1.15 4.15 11.24
N TYR A 40 0.07 3.84 11.97
CA TYR A 40 0.01 4.02 13.42
C TYR A 40 0.31 5.47 13.86
N PHE A 41 -0.28 6.45 13.20
CA PHE A 41 0.02 7.88 13.38
C PHE A 41 -0.08 8.39 14.82
N ASP A 42 -0.96 7.83 15.66
CA ASP A 42 -1.12 8.17 17.08
C ASP A 42 -0.33 7.24 18.03
N VAL A 43 0.49 6.32 17.50
CA VAL A 43 1.45 5.53 18.27
C VAL A 43 2.81 6.26 18.32
N PRO A 44 3.48 6.32 19.48
CA PRO A 44 4.83 6.85 19.59
C PRO A 44 5.83 6.09 18.70
N SER A 45 6.66 6.81 17.96
CA SER A 45 7.72 6.27 17.09
C SER A 45 9.03 7.00 17.36
N THR A 46 10.16 6.31 17.15
CA THR A 46 11.48 6.95 17.19
C THR A 46 11.87 7.47 15.81
N VAL A 47 12.69 8.53 15.77
CA VAL A 47 13.22 9.08 14.51
C VAL A 47 13.95 8.02 13.68
N TYR A 48 14.62 7.06 14.34
CA TYR A 48 15.28 5.96 13.66
C TYR A 48 14.29 5.03 12.96
N GLN A 49 13.20 4.65 13.62
CA GLN A 49 12.13 3.84 13.02
C GLN A 49 11.49 4.57 11.84
N ASP A 50 11.22 5.86 11.97
CA ASP A 50 10.61 6.65 10.90
C ASP A 50 11.51 6.75 9.66
N ARG A 51 12.83 6.87 9.83
CA ARG A 51 13.78 6.82 8.71
C ARG A 51 13.76 5.47 7.99
N ILE A 52 13.65 4.37 8.73
CA ILE A 52 13.54 3.02 8.15
C ILE A 52 12.23 2.90 7.36
N ILE A 53 11.10 3.30 7.94
CA ILE A 53 9.80 3.25 7.25
C ILE A 53 9.83 4.12 6.00
N SER A 54 10.40 5.33 6.08
CA SER A 54 10.57 6.21 4.93
C SER A 54 11.37 5.54 3.80
N PHE A 55 12.53 4.96 4.12
CA PHE A 55 13.36 4.25 3.16
C PHE A 55 12.60 3.09 2.47
N PHE A 56 11.87 2.28 3.24
CA PHE A 56 11.07 1.19 2.66
C PHE A 56 9.89 1.71 1.83
N ALA A 57 9.19 2.73 2.29
CA ALA A 57 8.08 3.35 1.55
C ALA A 57 8.55 3.95 0.22
N LEU A 58 9.73 4.57 0.19
CA LEU A 58 10.34 5.04 -1.05
C LEU A 58 10.63 3.87 -2.01
N GLY A 59 11.19 2.77 -1.49
CA GLY A 59 11.38 1.54 -2.26
C GLY A 59 10.06 1.00 -2.85
N TRP A 60 8.99 1.00 -2.05
CA TRP A 60 7.64 0.64 -2.51
C TRP A 60 7.13 1.56 -3.61
N ALA A 61 7.33 2.87 -3.50
CA ALA A 61 6.93 3.83 -4.52
C ALA A 61 7.55 3.50 -5.88
N PHE A 62 8.86 3.26 -5.93
CA PHE A 62 9.55 2.89 -7.17
C PHE A 62 9.21 1.49 -7.68
N PHE A 63 9.02 0.53 -6.78
CA PHE A 63 8.62 -0.83 -7.14
C PHE A 63 7.23 -0.83 -7.81
N VAL A 64 6.27 -0.11 -7.23
CA VAL A 64 4.93 0.05 -7.81
C VAL A 64 4.98 0.85 -9.11
N ALA A 65 5.75 1.94 -9.17
CA ALA A 65 5.90 2.76 -10.38
C ALA A 65 6.47 1.96 -11.56
N THR A 66 7.42 1.07 -11.29
CA THR A 66 7.96 0.14 -12.31
C THR A 66 6.86 -0.77 -12.86
N GLY A 67 6.01 -1.31 -11.98
CA GLY A 67 4.83 -2.10 -12.39
C GLY A 67 3.77 -1.28 -13.12
N ALA A 68 3.64 0.01 -12.80
CA ALA A 68 2.68 0.93 -13.41
C ALA A 68 3.07 1.39 -14.82
N LYS A 69 4.36 1.36 -15.18
CA LYS A 69 4.87 1.83 -16.48
C LYS A 69 4.25 1.05 -17.63
N ASP A 70 4.28 -0.27 -17.53
CA ASP A 70 3.64 -1.19 -18.48
C ASP A 70 3.13 -2.46 -17.76
N PRO A 71 1.93 -2.41 -17.16
CA PRO A 71 1.37 -3.53 -16.39
C PRO A 71 1.11 -4.78 -17.24
N LEU A 72 0.82 -4.61 -18.54
CA LEU A 72 0.51 -5.71 -19.47
C LEU A 72 1.76 -6.52 -19.80
N SER A 73 2.86 -5.86 -20.12
CA SER A 73 4.12 -6.54 -20.41
C SER A 73 4.78 -7.13 -19.15
N ASN A 74 4.35 -6.71 -17.95
CA ASN A 74 4.97 -7.07 -16.68
C ASN A 74 4.00 -7.76 -15.71
N LEU A 75 3.15 -8.69 -16.19
CA LEU A 75 2.17 -9.41 -15.34
C LEU A 75 2.81 -10.14 -14.14
N ALA A 76 4.05 -10.62 -14.26
CA ALA A 76 4.77 -11.25 -13.17
C ALA A 76 5.08 -10.25 -12.03
N LEU A 77 5.46 -9.02 -12.38
CA LEU A 77 5.71 -7.93 -11.44
C LEU A 77 4.42 -7.48 -10.76
N VAL A 78 3.32 -7.32 -11.52
CA VAL A 78 2.00 -7.00 -10.95
C VAL A 78 1.53 -8.10 -9.99
N ARG A 79 1.78 -9.37 -10.30
CA ARG A 79 1.49 -10.49 -9.39
C ARG A 79 2.34 -10.42 -8.12
N ALA A 80 3.62 -10.06 -8.21
CA ALA A 80 4.48 -9.88 -7.05
C ALA A 80 3.98 -8.72 -6.17
N LEU A 81 3.57 -7.60 -6.77
CA LEU A 81 2.95 -6.47 -6.08
C LEU A 81 1.68 -6.86 -5.32
N ILE A 82 0.81 -7.67 -5.93
CA ILE A 82 -0.39 -8.22 -5.27
C ILE A 82 0.01 -9.10 -4.08
N ALA A 83 0.96 -10.03 -4.28
CA ALA A 83 1.40 -10.94 -3.23
C ALA A 83 1.98 -10.20 -2.03
N SER A 84 2.80 -9.17 -2.28
CA SER A 84 3.34 -8.34 -1.21
C SER A 84 2.29 -7.49 -0.51
N ALA A 85 1.29 -6.98 -1.25
CA ALA A 85 0.18 -6.23 -0.65
C ALA A 85 -0.67 -7.12 0.26
N LEU A 86 -0.95 -8.37 -0.13
CA LEU A 86 -1.59 -9.36 0.73
C LEU A 86 -0.76 -9.65 1.98
N GLY A 87 0.57 -9.79 1.84
CA GLY A 87 1.47 -9.94 2.98
C GLY A 87 1.41 -8.76 3.94
N ALA A 88 1.43 -7.52 3.41
CA ALA A 88 1.31 -6.31 4.22
C ALA A 88 -0.02 -6.26 4.98
N VAL A 89 -1.14 -6.58 4.33
CA VAL A 89 -2.47 -6.65 4.98
C VAL A 89 -2.47 -7.69 6.10
N ALA A 90 -1.91 -8.88 5.87
CA ALA A 90 -1.84 -9.93 6.89
C ALA A 90 -0.98 -9.52 8.08
N VAL A 91 0.17 -8.89 7.84
CA VAL A 91 1.06 -8.41 8.91
C VAL A 91 0.42 -7.25 9.68
N LEU A 92 -0.26 -6.31 9.02
CA LEU A 92 -1.00 -5.25 9.69
C LEU A 92 -2.14 -5.80 10.56
N ALA A 93 -2.90 -6.78 10.05
CA ALA A 93 -3.92 -7.44 10.84
C ALA A 93 -3.30 -8.15 12.06
N TYR A 94 -2.19 -8.85 11.89
CA TYR A 94 -1.46 -9.49 12.99
C TYR A 94 -1.03 -8.47 14.07
N ILE A 95 -0.45 -7.34 13.67
CA ILE A 95 -0.07 -6.26 14.59
C ILE A 95 -1.30 -5.73 15.32
N ASN A 96 -2.39 -5.42 14.59
CA ASN A 96 -3.63 -4.93 15.20
C ASN A 96 -4.25 -5.91 16.21
N PHE A 97 -4.07 -7.22 16.01
CA PHE A 97 -4.57 -8.25 16.92
C PHE A 97 -3.66 -8.48 18.12
N THR A 98 -2.35 -8.32 17.96
CA THR A 98 -1.37 -8.79 18.97
C THR A 98 -0.73 -7.67 19.78
N THR A 99 -0.76 -6.43 19.29
CA THR A 99 -0.20 -5.29 20.01
C THR A 99 -1.15 -4.77 21.08
N ASP A 100 -0.65 -4.67 22.30
CA ASP A 100 -1.31 -3.95 23.38
C ASP A 100 -1.12 -2.44 23.21
N PHE A 101 -2.00 -1.81 22.44
CA PHE A 101 -1.95 -0.36 22.21
C PHE A 101 -2.21 0.46 23.47
N ALA A 102 -2.96 -0.08 24.44
CA ALA A 102 -3.27 0.62 25.68
C ALA A 102 -2.02 0.81 26.55
N ALA A 103 -1.02 -0.07 26.43
CA ALA A 103 0.28 0.09 27.08
C ALA A 103 1.09 1.28 26.55
N TYR A 104 0.82 1.76 25.33
CA TYR A 104 1.47 2.95 24.77
C TYR A 104 0.71 4.23 25.11
N SER A 105 -0.61 4.21 24.99
CA SER A 105 -1.50 5.28 25.44
C SER A 105 -2.95 4.79 25.47
N PRO A 106 -3.71 5.09 26.55
CA PRO A 106 -5.11 4.69 26.65
C PRO A 106 -6.01 5.39 25.62
N ASP A 107 -5.56 6.51 25.03
CA ASP A 107 -6.34 7.29 24.07
C ASP A 107 -6.23 6.76 22.62
N ILE A 108 -5.40 5.73 22.39
CA ILE A 108 -5.24 5.13 21.06
C ILE A 108 -6.50 4.38 20.68
N ALA A 109 -7.14 4.85 19.61
CA ALA A 109 -8.35 4.23 19.08
C ALA A 109 -8.00 3.19 18.01
N VAL A 110 -7.84 1.94 18.42
CA VAL A 110 -7.40 0.81 17.56
C VAL A 110 -8.25 0.65 16.29
N TRP A 111 -9.53 1.04 16.32
CA TRP A 111 -10.40 0.99 15.15
C TRP A 111 -9.86 1.81 13.95
N LYS A 112 -9.08 2.88 14.20
CA LYS A 112 -8.42 3.67 13.14
C LYS A 112 -7.43 2.83 12.34
N PHE A 113 -6.70 1.94 13.00
CA PHE A 113 -5.74 1.03 12.36
C PHE A 113 -6.44 -0.08 11.59
N TRP A 114 -7.57 -0.56 12.11
CA TRP A 114 -8.46 -1.46 11.38
C TRP A 114 -9.03 -0.83 10.12
N ALA A 115 -9.43 0.45 10.18
CA ALA A 115 -9.90 1.18 9.01
C ALA A 115 -8.79 1.30 7.94
N GLN A 116 -7.55 1.59 8.34
CA GLN A 116 -6.41 1.64 7.41
C GLN A 116 -6.10 0.26 6.81
N THR A 117 -6.18 -0.80 7.62
CA THR A 117 -5.96 -2.19 7.16
C THR A 117 -7.05 -2.62 6.17
N ALA A 118 -8.32 -2.29 6.45
CA ALA A 118 -9.45 -2.57 5.57
C ALA A 118 -9.33 -1.81 4.24
N MET A 119 -8.92 -0.53 4.28
CA MET A 119 -8.66 0.26 3.07
C MET A 119 -7.61 -0.41 2.17
N LEU A 120 -6.48 -0.86 2.74
CA LEU A 120 -5.44 -1.56 1.99
C LEU A 120 -5.92 -2.93 1.46
N ALA A 121 -6.74 -3.65 2.23
CA ALA A 121 -7.35 -4.90 1.79
C ALA A 121 -8.29 -4.68 0.58
N ILE A 122 -9.17 -3.68 0.65
CA ILE A 122 -10.07 -3.31 -0.45
C ILE A 122 -9.27 -2.90 -1.69
N LEU A 123 -8.23 -2.08 -1.53
CA LEU A 123 -7.35 -1.69 -2.63
C LEU A 123 -6.64 -2.90 -3.26
N THR A 124 -6.18 -3.84 -2.44
CA THR A 124 -5.53 -5.07 -2.91
C THR A 124 -6.51 -5.92 -3.71
N LEU A 125 -7.75 -6.11 -3.22
CA LEU A 125 -8.81 -6.82 -3.94
C LEU A 125 -9.16 -6.13 -5.26
N TRP A 126 -9.22 -4.80 -5.27
CA TRP A 126 -9.46 -4.02 -6.48
C TRP A 126 -8.38 -4.26 -7.54
N ILE A 127 -7.10 -4.21 -7.15
CA ILE A 127 -5.97 -4.50 -8.06
C ILE A 127 -6.04 -5.95 -8.56
N MET A 128 -6.40 -6.91 -7.70
CA MET A 128 -6.58 -8.31 -8.10
C MET A 128 -7.67 -8.49 -9.16
N VAL A 129 -8.81 -7.80 -9.00
CA VAL A 129 -9.90 -7.83 -9.99
C VAL A 129 -9.43 -7.26 -11.32
N LEU A 130 -8.82 -6.08 -11.30
CA LEU A 130 -8.28 -5.45 -12.51
C LEU A 130 -7.22 -6.32 -13.19
N TYR A 131 -6.30 -6.90 -12.42
CA TYR A 131 -5.28 -7.82 -12.92
C TYR A 131 -5.90 -9.03 -13.63
N ARG A 132 -6.94 -9.65 -13.05
CA ARG A 132 -7.65 -10.77 -13.69
C ARG A 132 -8.32 -10.36 -14.99
N LEU A 133 -9.00 -9.20 -15.01
CA LEU A 133 -9.67 -8.69 -16.20
C LEU A 133 -8.67 -8.41 -17.34
N VAL A 134 -7.54 -7.79 -17.01
CA VAL A 134 -6.46 -7.47 -17.95
C VAL A 134 -5.80 -8.74 -18.48
N ARG A 135 -5.49 -9.72 -17.61
CA ARG A 135 -4.90 -11.00 -18.00
C ARG A 135 -5.79 -11.77 -18.99
N ASN A 136 -7.10 -11.81 -18.73
CA ASN A 136 -8.04 -12.54 -19.59
C ASN A 136 -8.21 -11.89 -20.97
N GLN A 137 -7.93 -10.59 -21.11
CA GLN A 137 -7.95 -9.90 -22.39
C GLN A 137 -6.71 -10.21 -23.23
N GLY A 138 -5.53 -10.36 -22.62
CA GLY A 138 -4.29 -10.69 -23.34
C GLY A 138 -4.17 -12.15 -23.80
N GLN A 139 -5.13 -13.02 -23.45
CA GLN A 139 -5.20 -14.41 -23.89
C GLN A 139 -6.21 -14.64 -25.03
N ARG A 140 -6.93 -13.60 -25.45
CA ARG A 140 -7.82 -13.62 -26.62
C ARG A 140 -7.13 -12.98 -27.80
#